data_AF-A0AAQ4E5G2-F1
#
_entry.id   AF-A0AAQ4E5G2-F1
#
_cell.length_a   1.000
_cell.length_b   1.000
_cell.length_c   1.000
_cell.angle_alpha   90.00
_cell.angle_beta   90.00
_cell.angle_gamma   90.00
#
_symmetry.space_group_name_H-M   'P 1'
#
loop_
_entity.id
_entity.type
_entity.pdbx_description
1 polymer ?
#
loop_
_entity_poly.entity_id
_entity_poly.type
_entity_poly.pdbx_seq_one_letter_code
_entity_poly.pdbx_strand_id
1 'polypeptide(L)'
;MKLLQQSWSDMLILDHVHQRLHNGLPDDTTLPNGQKFSLVSLALLGLPALADQLHALAARLQELRFDPVDYVCLKFLLLLNPDVRTLSNVRLVHEAQEQTKQVHLEYCLNNYPQITDKFGQLYQMLPNLKLISTRGEEYLFYKHMSGSAPSQTLLMEMLHAKKK
;
A
#
# COMPACT_ATOMS: atom_id res chain seq x y z
N MET A 1 -8.57 7.34 -13.69
CA MET A 1 -9.25 6.23 -12.98
C MET A 1 -8.46 4.91 -13.00
N LYS A 2 -7.96 4.42 -14.14
CA LYS A 2 -7.32 3.08 -14.24
C LYS A 2 -6.14 2.84 -13.29
N LEU A 3 -5.24 3.80 -13.16
CA LEU A 3 -4.09 3.72 -12.24
C LEU A 3 -4.55 3.55 -10.79
N LEU A 4 -5.50 4.37 -10.33
CA LEU A 4 -6.09 4.27 -8.99
C LEU A 4 -6.79 2.92 -8.78
N GLN A 5 -7.56 2.46 -9.77
CA GLN A 5 -8.22 1.16 -9.72
C GLN A 5 -7.22 0.00 -9.53
N GLN A 6 -5.99 0.13 -10.05
CA GLN A 6 -4.98 -0.92 -9.90
C GLN A 6 -4.20 -0.87 -8.58
N SER A 7 -4.14 0.28 -7.91
CA SER A 7 -3.19 0.57 -6.82
C SER A 7 -3.84 0.99 -5.50
N TRP A 8 -5.16 1.12 -5.42
CA TRP A 8 -5.84 1.63 -4.22
C TRP A 8 -5.54 0.81 -2.96
N SER A 9 -5.56 -0.51 -3.03
CA SER A 9 -5.31 -1.39 -1.88
C SER A 9 -3.84 -1.35 -1.45
N ASP A 10 -2.92 -1.27 -2.41
CA ASP A 10 -1.50 -1.09 -2.16
C ASP A 10 -1.26 0.21 -1.39
N MET A 11 -1.91 1.30 -1.82
CA MET A 11 -1.85 2.59 -1.14
C MET A 11 -2.44 2.54 0.27
N LEU A 12 -3.57 1.85 0.49
CA LEU A 12 -4.17 1.73 1.83
C LEU A 12 -3.24 1.01 2.81
N ILE A 13 -2.57 -0.06 2.36
CA ILE A 13 -1.59 -0.77 3.20
C ILE A 13 -0.37 0.11 3.48
N LEU A 14 0.16 0.78 2.46
CA LEU A 14 1.30 1.70 2.63
C LEU A 14 0.94 2.85 3.59
N ASP A 15 -0.25 3.42 3.46
CA ASP A 15 -0.77 4.47 4.34
C ASP A 15 -0.89 3.97 5.78
N HIS A 16 -1.41 2.75 6.00
CA HIS A 16 -1.48 2.17 7.34
C HIS A 16 -0.09 1.98 7.97
N VAL A 17 0.87 1.44 7.21
CA VAL A 17 2.25 1.26 7.70
C VAL A 17 2.90 2.59 8.02
N HIS A 18 2.73 3.61 7.16
CA HIS A 18 3.22 4.96 7.43
C HIS A 18 2.63 5.55 8.72
N GLN A 19 1.30 5.47 8.90
CA GLN A 19 0.63 5.97 10.11
C GLN A 19 1.12 5.25 11.37
N ARG A 20 1.37 3.94 11.29
CA ARG A 20 1.94 3.16 12.38
C ARG A 20 3.34 3.64 12.75
N LEU A 21 4.23 3.78 11.76
CA LEU A 21 5.63 4.11 11.98
C LEU A 21 5.85 5.56 12.44
N HIS A 22 5.06 6.50 11.94
CA HIS A 22 5.30 7.93 12.18
C HIS A 22 4.35 8.57 13.18
N ASN A 23 3.12 8.05 13.30
CA ASN A 23 2.07 8.65 14.13
C ASN A 23 1.60 7.72 15.27
N GLY A 24 2.27 6.58 15.47
CA GLY A 24 1.99 5.67 16.58
C GLY A 24 0.61 5.03 16.52
N LEU A 25 0.09 4.77 15.32
CA LEU A 25 -1.20 4.10 15.14
C LEU A 25 -1.18 2.73 15.87
N PRO A 26 -2.08 2.48 16.84
CA PRO A 26 -2.10 1.23 17.59
C PRO A 26 -2.70 0.08 16.76
N ASP A 27 -2.52 -1.15 17.25
CA ASP A 27 -3.11 -2.35 16.62
C ASP A 27 -4.63 -2.40 16.77
N ASP A 28 -5.13 -1.94 17.91
CA ASP A 28 -6.53 -1.93 18.27
C ASP A 28 -6.93 -0.56 18.83
N THR A 29 -8.20 -0.22 18.66
CA THR A 29 -8.81 0.94 19.31
C THR A 29 -10.10 0.52 20.01
N THR A 30 -10.50 1.25 21.05
CA THR A 30 -11.78 1.02 21.73
C THR A 30 -12.81 2.02 21.20
N LEU A 31 -13.90 1.50 20.65
CA LEU A 31 -15.01 2.31 20.14
C LEU A 31 -15.83 2.89 21.31
N PRO A 32 -16.63 3.95 21.10
CA PRO A 32 -17.45 4.56 22.14
C PRO A 32 -18.46 3.60 22.82
N ASN A 33 -18.81 2.51 22.15
CA ASN A 33 -19.68 1.46 22.67
C ASN A 33 -18.92 0.37 23.48
N GLY A 34 -17.62 0.57 23.75
CA GLY A 34 -16.78 -0.36 24.50
C GLY A 34 -16.21 -1.52 23.68
N GLN A 35 -16.56 -1.65 22.40
CA GLN A 35 -16.03 -2.72 21.55
C GLN A 35 -14.59 -2.43 21.14
N LYS A 36 -13.74 -3.45 21.18
CA LYS A 36 -12.39 -3.39 20.58
C LYS A 36 -12.49 -3.57 19.07
N PHE A 37 -11.81 -2.71 18.34
CA PHE A 37 -11.74 -2.72 16.89
C PHE A 37 -10.28 -2.84 16.44
N SER A 38 -10.00 -3.86 15.63
CA SER A 38 -8.65 -4.11 15.12
C SER A 38 -8.35 -3.24 13.90
N LEU A 39 -7.43 -2.29 14.07
CA LEU A 39 -6.93 -1.43 13.00
C LEU A 39 -6.01 -2.20 12.05
N VAL A 40 -5.31 -3.23 12.54
CA VAL A 40 -4.56 -4.16 11.68
C VAL A 40 -5.50 -4.91 10.75
N SER A 41 -6.62 -5.44 11.26
CA SER A 41 -7.61 -6.10 10.42
C SER A 41 -8.21 -5.16 9.38
N LEU A 42 -8.35 -3.87 9.69
CA LEU A 42 -8.81 -2.86 8.73
C LEU A 42 -7.80 -2.68 7.59
N ALA A 43 -6.50 -2.57 7.91
CA ALA A 43 -5.43 -2.46 6.92
C ALA A 43 -5.38 -3.65 5.96
N LEU A 44 -5.68 -4.83 6.49
CA LEU A 44 -5.65 -6.10 5.76
C LEU A 44 -6.97 -6.43 5.07
N LEU A 45 -7.85 -5.43 4.90
CA LEU A 45 -9.16 -5.57 4.25
C LEU A 45 -10.02 -6.71 4.86
N GLY A 46 -9.85 -6.94 6.17
CA GLY A 46 -10.58 -7.95 6.93
C GLY A 46 -9.88 -9.32 7.04
N LEU A 47 -8.66 -9.49 6.52
CA LEU A 47 -7.93 -10.77 6.57
C LEU A 47 -6.82 -10.77 7.65
N PRO A 48 -7.13 -11.11 8.92
CA PRO A 48 -6.16 -11.05 10.02
C PRO A 48 -4.99 -12.03 9.89
N ALA A 49 -5.13 -13.08 9.07
CA ALA A 49 -4.07 -14.06 8.82
C ALA A 49 -2.81 -13.47 8.16
N LEU A 50 -2.87 -12.23 7.65
CA LEU A 50 -1.72 -11.52 7.09
C LEU A 50 -1.05 -10.55 8.08
N ALA A 51 -1.47 -10.53 9.36
CA ALA A 51 -0.93 -9.63 10.38
C ALA A 51 0.60 -9.75 10.50
N ASP A 52 1.12 -10.97 10.61
CA ASP A 52 2.57 -11.20 10.73
C ASP A 52 3.33 -10.67 9.51
N GLN A 53 2.75 -10.77 8.31
CA GLN A 53 3.37 -10.24 7.08
C GLN A 53 3.39 -8.71 7.07
N LEU A 54 2.32 -8.08 7.54
CA LEU A 54 2.24 -6.62 7.69
C LEU A 54 3.23 -6.13 8.74
N HIS A 55 3.33 -6.82 9.88
CA HIS A 55 4.30 -6.49 10.93
C HIS A 55 5.74 -6.66 10.45
N ALA A 56 6.05 -7.73 9.71
CA ALA A 56 7.36 -7.92 9.10
C ALA A 56 7.69 -6.82 8.07
N LEU A 57 6.71 -6.41 7.24
CA LEU A 57 6.86 -5.29 6.31
C LEU A 57 7.16 -3.99 7.07
N ALA A 58 6.39 -3.69 8.13
CA ALA A 58 6.60 -2.49 8.94
C ALA A 58 7.97 -2.49 9.66
N ALA A 59 8.37 -3.62 10.25
CA ALA A 59 9.67 -3.78 10.88
C ALA A 59 10.82 -3.56 9.88
N ARG A 60 10.70 -4.12 8.68
CA ARG A 60 11.71 -3.92 7.63
C ARG A 60 11.80 -2.47 7.17
N LEU A 61 10.67 -1.79 7.01
CA LEU A 61 10.66 -0.37 6.67
C LEU A 61 11.25 0.49 7.81
N GLN A 62 11.02 0.12 9.06
CA GLN A 62 11.63 0.77 10.21
C GLN A 62 13.17 0.62 10.21
N GLU A 63 13.70 -0.56 9.91
CA GLU A 63 15.15 -0.80 9.76
C GLU A 63 15.78 0.07 8.67
N LEU A 64 15.06 0.29 7.57
CA LEU A 64 15.49 1.14 6.45
C LEU A 64 15.35 2.64 6.74
N ARG A 65 14.95 3.02 7.95
CA ARG A 65 14.61 4.42 8.31
C ARG A 65 13.66 5.02 7.29
N PHE A 66 12.59 4.29 6.97
CA PHE A 66 11.53 4.76 6.09
C PHE A 66 10.95 6.07 6.64
N ASP A 67 10.88 7.09 5.78
CA ASP A 67 10.49 8.44 6.17
C ASP A 67 9.34 9.00 5.28
N PRO A 68 8.85 10.23 5.55
CA PRO A 68 7.79 10.83 4.74
C PRO A 68 8.13 11.03 3.25
N VAL A 69 9.40 11.24 2.90
CA VAL A 69 9.82 11.40 1.50
C VAL A 69 9.79 10.06 0.80
N ASP A 70 10.34 9.01 1.42
CA ASP A 70 10.24 7.63 0.94
C ASP A 70 8.79 7.23 0.72
N TYR A 71 7.92 7.54 1.69
CA TYR A 71 6.48 7.27 1.62
C TYR A 71 5.82 7.91 0.41
N VAL A 72 6.05 9.20 0.17
CA VAL A 72 5.48 9.90 -1.00
C VAL A 72 6.01 9.31 -2.30
N CYS A 73 7.32 9.06 -2.40
CA CYS A 73 7.93 8.43 -3.57
C CYS A 73 7.32 7.05 -3.85
N LEU A 74 7.20 6.18 -2.83
CA LEU A 74 6.58 4.86 -2.98
C LEU A 74 5.11 4.96 -3.39
N LYS A 75 4.34 5.95 -2.91
CA LYS A 75 2.96 6.18 -3.39
C LYS A 75 2.91 6.51 -4.87
N PHE A 76 3.79 7.39 -5.35
CA PHE A 76 3.87 7.70 -6.76
C PHE A 76 4.25 6.47 -7.59
N LEU A 77 5.19 5.65 -7.11
CA LEU A 77 5.61 4.44 -7.83
C LEU A 77 4.51 3.37 -7.90
N LEU A 78 3.76 3.18 -6.81
CA LEU A 78 2.60 2.30 -6.78
C LEU A 78 1.49 2.78 -7.74
N LEU A 79 1.25 4.09 -7.80
CA LEU A 79 0.25 4.69 -8.66
C LEU A 79 0.67 4.67 -10.14
N LEU A 80 1.91 5.05 -10.44
CA LEU A 80 2.46 5.22 -11.79
C LEU A 80 2.94 3.88 -12.35
N ASN A 81 1.99 2.99 -12.64
CA ASN A 81 2.28 1.70 -13.25
C ASN A 81 2.02 1.73 -14.78
N PRO A 82 3.06 1.70 -15.64
CA PRO A 82 2.89 1.70 -17.09
C PRO A 82 2.29 0.40 -17.65
N ASP A 83 2.32 -0.70 -16.88
CA ASP A 83 1.79 -2.01 -17.30
C ASP A 83 0.27 -2.11 -17.18
N VAL A 84 -0.39 -1.07 -16.66
CA VAL A 84 -1.85 -1.01 -16.62
C VAL A 84 -2.38 -0.97 -18.05
N ARG A 85 -3.17 -1.99 -18.40
CA ARG A 85 -3.75 -2.11 -19.75
C ARG A 85 -4.62 -0.91 -20.07
N THR A 86 -4.70 -0.57 -21.35
CA THR A 86 -5.63 0.44 -21.90
C THR A 86 -5.40 1.88 -21.39
N LEU A 87 -4.22 2.19 -20.86
CA LEU A 87 -3.82 3.58 -20.61
C LEU A 87 -3.74 4.36 -21.94
N SER A 88 -4.30 5.57 -21.95
CA SER A 88 -4.26 6.45 -23.13
C SER A 88 -2.88 7.06 -23.36
N ASN A 89 -2.12 7.30 -22.29
CA ASN A 89 -0.80 7.93 -22.35
C ASN A 89 0.21 7.16 -21.49
N VAL A 90 0.59 5.97 -21.94
CA VAL A 90 1.59 5.12 -21.26
C VAL A 90 2.93 5.84 -21.12
N ARG A 91 3.30 6.62 -22.14
CA ARG A 91 4.57 7.37 -22.17
C ARG A 91 4.68 8.33 -20.99
N LEU A 92 3.65 9.14 -20.72
CA LEU A 92 3.64 10.07 -19.59
C LEU A 92 3.75 9.33 -18.25
N VAL A 93 3.06 8.19 -18.10
CA VAL A 93 3.13 7.38 -16.87
C VAL A 93 4.54 6.83 -16.66
N HIS A 94 5.15 6.32 -17.71
CA HIS A 94 6.52 5.81 -17.67
C HIS A 94 7.53 6.93 -17.36
N GLU A 95 7.46 8.08 -18.05
CA GLU A 95 8.34 9.23 -17.81
C GLU A 95 8.23 9.74 -16.36
N ALA A 96 7.01 9.87 -15.83
CA ALA A 96 6.79 10.27 -14.45
C ALA A 96 7.29 9.22 -13.45
N GLN A 97 7.15 7.93 -13.76
CA GLN A 97 7.68 6.84 -12.93
C GLN A 97 9.21 6.92 -12.86
N GLU A 98 9.89 7.04 -14.00
CA GLU A 98 11.36 7.14 -14.06
C GLU A 98 11.87 8.38 -13.34
N GLN A 99 11.21 9.53 -13.51
CA GLN A 99 11.57 10.74 -12.77
C GLN A 99 11.43 10.56 -11.25
N THR A 100 10.37 9.87 -10.81
CA THR A 100 10.17 9.55 -9.39
C THR A 100 11.27 8.63 -8.87
N LYS A 101 11.66 7.60 -9.65
CA LYS A 101 12.77 6.69 -9.30
C LYS A 101 14.07 7.46 -9.14
N GLN A 102 14.40 8.32 -10.09
CA GLN A 102 15.63 9.11 -10.08
C GLN A 102 15.72 10.00 -8.84
N VAL A 103 14.66 10.77 -8.56
CA VAL A 103 14.60 11.67 -7.40
C VAL A 103 14.71 10.88 -6.09
N HIS A 104 14.04 9.73 -5.99
CA HIS A 104 14.07 8.90 -4.78
C HIS A 104 15.45 8.26 -4.56
N LEU A 105 16.12 7.81 -5.63
CA LEU A 105 17.48 7.30 -5.57
C LEU A 105 18.46 8.37 -5.06
N GLU A 106 18.43 9.56 -5.67
CA GLU A 106 19.25 10.69 -5.24
C GLU A 106 18.99 11.06 -3.78
N TYR A 107 17.72 11.09 -3.37
CA TYR A 107 17.34 11.34 -1.98
C TYR A 107 17.94 10.30 -1.02
N CYS A 108 17.83 9.01 -1.34
CA CYS A 108 18.39 7.94 -0.52
C CYS A 108 19.92 8.05 -0.38
N LEU A 109 20.63 8.31 -1.48
CA LEU A 109 22.09 8.44 -1.50
C LEU A 109 22.57 9.64 -0.68
N ASN A 110 21.86 10.76 -0.78
CA ASN A 110 22.26 12.01 -0.13
C ASN A 110 21.90 12.06 1.37
N ASN A 111 20.76 11.48 1.77
CA ASN A 111 20.24 11.62 3.14
C ASN A 111 20.48 10.38 4.01
N TYR A 112 20.73 9.22 3.41
CA TYR A 112 20.97 7.96 4.12
C TYR A 112 22.22 7.22 3.60
N PRO A 113 23.39 7.87 3.44
CA PRO A 113 24.60 7.24 2.91
C PRO A 113 25.09 6.03 3.74
N GLN A 114 24.70 5.95 5.01
CA GLN A 114 25.02 4.84 5.91
C GLN A 114 24.17 3.58 5.69
N ILE A 115 23.06 3.66 4.95
CA ILE A 115 22.20 2.50 4.66
C ILE A 115 22.51 2.02 3.25
N THR A 116 23.31 0.96 3.16
CA THR A 116 23.72 0.35 1.88
C THR A 116 22.50 0.05 1.02
N ASP A 117 22.45 0.58 -0.20
CA ASP A 117 21.35 0.35 -1.15
C ASP A 117 19.94 0.52 -0.55
N LYS A 118 19.71 1.58 0.23
CA LYS A 118 18.38 1.88 0.79
C LYS A 118 17.28 1.87 -0.28
N PHE A 119 17.55 2.50 -1.43
CA PHE A 119 16.61 2.56 -2.55
C PHE A 119 16.21 1.17 -3.05
N GLY A 120 17.18 0.32 -3.40
CA GLY A 120 16.89 -1.04 -3.89
C GLY A 120 16.13 -1.86 -2.86
N GLN A 121 16.50 -1.74 -1.58
CA GLN A 121 15.82 -2.44 -0.49
C GLN A 121 14.37 -1.98 -0.28
N LEU A 122 14.09 -0.68 -0.39
CA LEU A 122 12.71 -0.17 -0.35
C LEU A 122 11.88 -0.73 -1.51
N TYR A 123 12.45 -0.82 -2.71
CA TYR A 123 11.75 -1.33 -3.90
C TYR A 123 11.46 -2.83 -3.78
N GLN A 124 12.36 -3.60 -3.16
CA GLN A 124 12.15 -5.02 -2.87
C GLN A 124 10.97 -5.28 -1.91
N MET A 125 10.48 -4.26 -1.20
CA MET A 125 9.29 -4.39 -0.35
C MET A 125 7.97 -4.32 -1.14
N LEU A 126 7.97 -3.71 -2.33
CA LEU A 126 6.75 -3.51 -3.13
C LEU A 126 6.07 -4.83 -3.54
N PRO A 127 6.78 -5.89 -3.97
CA PRO A 127 6.17 -7.18 -4.24
C PRO A 127 5.48 -7.82 -3.02
N ASN A 128 6.08 -7.70 -1.84
CA ASN A 128 5.49 -8.22 -0.61
C ASN A 128 4.22 -7.44 -0.23
N LEU A 129 4.28 -6.10 -0.32
CA LEU A 129 3.10 -5.25 -0.13
C LEU A 129 1.98 -5.62 -1.11
N LYS A 130 2.33 -5.86 -2.38
CA LYS A 130 1.38 -6.29 -3.43
C LYS A 130 0.75 -7.65 -3.13
N LEU A 131 1.49 -8.58 -2.53
CA LEU A 131 0.97 -9.87 -2.11
C LEU A 131 -0.08 -9.71 -1.00
N ILE A 132 0.22 -8.89 0.01
CA ILE A 132 -0.69 -8.61 1.12
C ILE A 132 -1.98 -7.97 0.59
N SER A 133 -1.86 -6.94 -0.26
CA SER A 133 -3.01 -6.23 -0.84
C SER A 133 -3.89 -7.14 -1.68
N THR A 134 -3.30 -7.96 -2.54
CA THR A 134 -4.03 -8.86 -3.44
C THR A 134 -4.83 -9.90 -2.64
N ARG A 135 -4.23 -10.50 -1.60
CA ARG A 135 -4.93 -11.44 -0.73
C ARG A 135 -6.05 -10.77 0.08
N GLY A 136 -5.83 -9.55 0.55
CA GLY A 136 -6.86 -8.75 1.21
C GLY A 136 -8.04 -8.45 0.28
N GLU A 137 -7.78 -8.10 -0.98
CA GLU A 137 -8.82 -7.87 -1.99
C GLU A 137 -9.63 -9.14 -2.28
N GLU A 138 -8.97 -10.29 -2.45
CA GLU A 138 -9.63 -11.58 -2.65
C GLU A 138 -10.58 -11.92 -1.50
N TYR A 139 -10.12 -11.70 -0.26
CA TYR A 139 -10.93 -11.92 0.93
C TYR A 139 -12.11 -10.95 1.01
N LEU A 140 -11.89 -9.66 0.78
CA LEU A 140 -12.95 -8.66 0.77
C LEU A 140 -13.99 -8.97 -0.31
N PHE A 141 -13.56 -9.43 -1.48
CA PHE A 141 -14.44 -9.83 -2.57
C PHE A 141 -15.28 -11.06 -2.17
N TYR A 142 -14.66 -12.08 -1.56
CA TYR A 142 -15.39 -13.23 -1.03
C TYR A 142 -16.46 -12.79 -0.02
N LYS A 143 -16.11 -11.89 0.91
CA LYS A 143 -17.07 -11.33 1.88
C LYS A 143 -18.20 -10.57 1.21
N HIS A 144 -17.91 -9.77 0.19
CA HIS A 144 -18.93 -9.09 -0.60
C HIS A 144 -19.89 -10.08 -1.27
N MET A 145 -19.36 -11.14 -1.90
CA MET A 145 -20.18 -12.16 -2.57
C MET A 145 -21.01 -13.00 -1.60
N SER A 146 -20.57 -13.13 -0.35
CA SER A 146 -21.36 -13.78 0.71
C SER A 146 -22.46 -12.89 1.30
N GLY A 147 -22.65 -11.65 0.82
CA GLY A 147 -23.61 -10.69 1.37
C GLY A 147 -23.19 -10.06 2.70
N SER A 148 -21.95 -10.28 3.13
CA SER A 148 -21.42 -9.81 4.42
C SER A 148 -20.86 -8.38 4.38
N ALA A 149 -20.91 -7.71 3.22
CA ALA A 149 -20.39 -6.35 3.07
C ALA A 149 -21.37 -5.47 2.25
N PRO A 150 -21.53 -4.18 2.60
CA PRO A 150 -22.44 -3.28 1.91
C PRO A 150 -22.17 -3.22 0.40
N SER A 151 -23.25 -3.17 -0.38
CA SER A 151 -23.21 -2.83 -1.81
C SER A 151 -23.25 -1.32 -2.00
N GLN A 152 -22.89 -0.84 -3.20
CA GLN A 152 -22.98 0.59 -3.59
C GLN A 152 -22.04 1.53 -2.82
N THR A 153 -20.82 1.09 -2.54
CA THR A 153 -19.77 1.94 -1.97
C THR A 153 -18.63 2.13 -2.96
N LEU A 154 -17.89 3.22 -2.85
CA LEU A 154 -16.66 3.45 -3.62
C LEU A 154 -15.69 2.27 -3.48
N LEU A 155 -15.57 1.70 -2.28
CA LEU A 155 -14.71 0.53 -2.04
C LEU A 155 -15.11 -0.65 -2.94
N MET A 156 -16.40 -0.94 -3.07
CA MET A 156 -16.88 -2.03 -3.94
C MET A 156 -16.75 -1.70 -5.42
N GLU A 157 -16.93 -0.43 -5.81
CA GLU A 157 -16.65 0.00 -7.19
C GLU A 157 -15.17 -0.22 -7.56
N MET A 158 -14.26 0.13 -6.66
CA MET A 158 -12.82 -0.07 -6.85
C MET A 158 -12.45 -1.56 -6.89
N LEU A 159 -13.09 -2.38 -6.04
CA LEU A 159 -12.90 -3.83 -6.00
C LEU A 159 -13.37 -4.51 -7.30
N HIS A 160 -14.50 -4.08 -7.86
CA HIS A 160 -15.02 -4.62 -9.13
C HIS A 160 -14.22 -4.16 -10.35
N ALA A 161 -13.61 -2.98 -10.31
CA ALA A 161 -12.87 -2.43 -11.44
C ALA A 161 -11.63 -3.24 -11.84
N LYS A 162 -10.97 -3.93 -10.90
CA LYS A 162 -9.80 -4.78 -11.18
C LYS A 162 -10.11 -6.09 -11.91
N LYS A 163 -11.37 -6.52 -11.89
CA LYS A 163 -11.80 -7.79 -12.52
C LYS A 163 -12.31 -7.61 -13.95
N LYS A 164 -12.35 -6.37 -14.44
CA LYS A 164 -12.70 -6.02 -15.83
C LYS A 164 -11.44 -5.79 -16.65
#